data_AF-A0A1T4ZL89-F1
#
_entry.id   AF-A0A1T4ZL89-F1
#
_cell.length_a   1.000
_cell.length_b   1.000
_cell.length_c   1.000
_cell.angle_alpha   90.00
_cell.angle_beta   90.00
_cell.angle_gamma   90.00
#
_symmetry.space_group_name_H-M   'P 1'
#
loop_
_entity.id
_entity.type
_entity.pdbx_description
1 polymer ?
#
loop_
_entity_poly.entity_id
_entity_poly.type
_entity_poly.pdbx_seq_one_letter_code
_entity_poly.pdbx_strand_id
1 'polypeptide(L)'
;MGQEKRYFEITIDKDSLLSKHLNLQPGDYFGEFDFNNEKLLLKKQRNTENRKIYEMTVTYEQLLIILTLAARVQGDKFTLEDLADITKIIRKSSSIKKSNNSDIAHHIIPLEVCRKSKLILKARPVFDENGPMNLLPLDLDFHKGAHPKYSKLVEDILDERWSDLVECGQENDRNAIMEVIEEVIQYLTDMIEEMRARGVGKINNI
;
A
#
# COMPACT_ATOMS: atom_id res chain seq x y z
N MET A 1 -25.55 5.03 -26.02
CA MET A 1 -25.62 6.34 -25.36
C MET A 1 -24.63 6.29 -24.22
N GLY A 2 -23.53 7.01 -24.15
CA GLY A 2 -23.17 8.29 -24.74
C GLY A 2 -22.31 9.02 -23.71
N GLN A 3 -21.20 8.40 -23.28
CA GLN A 3 -20.16 9.13 -22.55
C GLN A 3 -18.99 9.30 -23.50
N GLU A 4 -19.10 10.30 -24.38
CA GLU A 4 -18.06 10.68 -25.33
C GLU A 4 -16.77 11.11 -24.61
N LYS A 5 -16.91 11.60 -23.37
CA LYS A 5 -15.83 12.12 -22.56
C LYS A 5 -16.01 11.75 -21.10
N ARG A 6 -14.92 11.38 -20.42
CA ARG A 6 -14.88 11.17 -18.96
C ARG A 6 -14.03 12.22 -18.30
N TYR A 7 -14.60 12.85 -17.28
CA TYR A 7 -13.96 13.90 -16.50
C TYR A 7 -13.62 13.37 -15.12
N PHE A 8 -12.43 13.71 -14.62
CA PHE A 8 -11.95 13.27 -13.32
C PHE A 8 -10.95 14.27 -12.75
N GLU A 9 -10.66 14.16 -11.46
CA GLU A 9 -9.54 14.88 -10.86
C GLU A 9 -8.51 13.88 -10.34
N ILE A 10 -7.25 14.28 -10.41
CA ILE A 10 -6.13 13.44 -9.99
C ILE A 10 -5.05 14.31 -9.35
N THR A 11 -4.57 13.88 -8.20
CA THR A 11 -3.37 14.44 -7.57
C THR A 11 -2.17 13.59 -7.97
N ILE A 12 -1.16 14.23 -8.55
CA ILE A 12 0.08 13.59 -8.97
C ILE A 12 1.16 13.93 -7.94
N ASP A 13 1.60 12.93 -7.19
CA ASP A 13 2.68 13.08 -6.21
C ASP A 13 4.05 13.25 -6.89
N LYS A 14 4.98 13.87 -6.16
CA LYS A 14 6.36 14.15 -6.62
C LYS A 14 7.09 12.92 -7.13
N ASP A 15 6.86 11.79 -6.49
CA ASP A 15 7.54 10.54 -6.78
C ASP A 15 6.63 9.52 -7.51
N SER A 16 5.45 9.97 -7.97
CA SER A 16 4.51 9.10 -8.66
C SER A 16 5.08 8.57 -9.98
N LEU A 17 4.73 7.32 -10.33
CA LEU A 17 5.10 6.72 -11.61
C LEU A 17 4.58 7.56 -12.78
N LEU A 18 3.43 8.22 -12.65
CA LEU A 18 2.89 9.14 -13.66
C LEU A 18 3.81 10.35 -13.88
N SER A 19 4.36 10.94 -12.81
CA SER A 19 5.29 12.06 -12.95
C SER A 19 6.52 11.67 -13.77
N LYS A 20 7.06 10.47 -13.52
CA LYS A 20 8.25 9.95 -14.22
C LYS A 20 7.96 9.50 -15.66
N HIS A 21 6.85 8.80 -15.90
CA HIS A 21 6.55 8.18 -17.20
C HIS A 21 5.89 9.14 -18.19
N LEU A 22 5.07 10.08 -17.68
CA LEU A 22 4.33 11.03 -18.51
C LEU A 22 4.91 12.45 -18.45
N ASN A 23 6.07 12.62 -17.77
CA ASN A 23 6.73 13.91 -17.55
C ASN A 23 5.78 14.99 -17.00
N LEU A 24 4.88 14.56 -16.12
CA LEU A 24 3.88 15.40 -15.48
C LEU A 24 4.50 16.04 -14.24
N GLN A 25 4.26 17.32 -14.04
CA GLN A 25 4.68 17.96 -12.81
C GLN A 25 3.79 17.50 -11.65
N PRO A 26 4.29 17.49 -10.42
CA PRO A 26 3.45 17.18 -9.26
C PRO A 26 2.38 18.24 -9.04
N GLY A 27 1.24 17.84 -8.48
CA GLY A 27 0.11 18.70 -8.14
C GLY A 27 -1.24 18.14 -8.61
N ASP A 28 -2.28 18.95 -8.42
CA ASP A 28 -3.65 18.59 -8.73
C ASP A 28 -3.99 18.88 -10.20
N TYR A 29 -4.73 17.99 -10.85
CA TYR A 29 -5.13 18.10 -12.24
C TYR A 29 -6.60 17.79 -12.42
N PHE A 30 -7.23 18.51 -13.34
CA PHE A 30 -8.48 18.15 -13.96
C PHE A 30 -8.18 17.36 -15.24
N GLY A 31 -8.66 16.12 -15.30
CA GLY A 31 -8.53 15.22 -16.44
C GLY A 31 -9.81 15.15 -17.27
N GLU A 32 -9.62 15.13 -18.59
CA GLU A 32 -10.65 14.85 -19.59
C GLU A 32 -10.11 13.77 -20.52
N PHE A 33 -10.81 12.64 -20.62
CA PHE A 33 -10.47 11.58 -21.56
C PHE A 33 -11.56 11.45 -22.63
N ASP A 34 -11.15 11.53 -23.89
CA ASP A 34 -11.99 11.31 -25.07
C ASP A 34 -11.78 9.88 -25.58
N PHE A 35 -12.81 9.04 -25.43
CA PHE A 35 -12.75 7.62 -25.81
C PHE A 35 -12.67 7.41 -27.32
N ASN A 36 -13.19 8.34 -28.13
CA ASN A 36 -13.21 8.17 -29.58
C ASN A 36 -11.83 8.46 -30.19
N ASN A 37 -11.10 9.38 -29.58
CA ASN A 37 -9.80 9.84 -30.06
C ASN A 37 -8.61 9.29 -29.24
N GLU A 38 -8.88 8.51 -28.20
CA GLU A 38 -7.89 8.01 -27.23
C GLU A 38 -7.00 9.12 -26.65
N LYS A 39 -7.58 10.31 -26.50
CA LYS A 39 -6.87 11.53 -26.08
C LYS A 39 -7.16 11.82 -24.62
N LEU A 40 -6.08 11.97 -23.85
CA LEU A 40 -6.11 12.47 -22.49
C LEU A 40 -5.65 13.93 -22.45
N LEU A 41 -6.43 14.75 -21.78
CA LEU A 41 -6.13 16.13 -21.48
C LEU A 41 -6.06 16.32 -19.96
N LEU A 42 -4.91 16.74 -19.45
CA LEU A 42 -4.70 17.07 -18.03
C LEU A 42 -4.43 18.58 -17.88
N LYS A 43 -5.26 19.25 -17.09
CA LYS A 43 -5.18 20.69 -16.80
C LYS A 43 -4.84 20.88 -15.32
N LYS A 44 -3.68 21.46 -15.00
CA LYS A 44 -3.26 21.66 -13.61
C LYS A 44 -4.17 22.64 -12.86
N GLN A 45 -4.68 22.24 -11.69
CA GLN A 45 -5.55 23.02 -10.81
C GLN A 45 -4.70 23.92 -9.89
N ARG A 46 -4.10 25.01 -10.41
CA ARG A 46 -3.66 26.17 -9.59
C ARG A 46 -3.36 27.41 -10.42
N ASN A 47 -3.42 28.55 -9.74
CA ASN A 47 -3.49 29.92 -10.26
C ASN A 47 -2.12 30.45 -10.74
N THR A 48 -1.62 29.93 -11.86
CA THR A 48 -0.47 30.52 -12.56
C THR A 48 -0.93 31.03 -13.92
N GLU A 49 -0.54 32.26 -14.27
CA GLU A 49 -0.76 32.88 -15.58
C GLU A 49 -0.33 31.99 -16.76
N ASN A 50 0.46 30.94 -16.49
CA ASN A 50 0.78 29.83 -17.37
C ASN A 50 0.18 28.51 -16.85
N ARG A 51 -1.10 28.25 -17.09
CA ARG A 51 -1.71 26.94 -16.85
C ARG A 51 -1.11 25.92 -17.81
N LYS A 52 -0.24 25.05 -17.32
CA LYS A 52 0.36 23.99 -18.13
C LYS A 52 -0.72 22.94 -18.43
N ILE A 53 -1.01 22.78 -19.72
CA ILE A 53 -1.94 21.79 -20.25
C ILE A 53 -1.11 20.67 -20.85
N TYR A 54 -1.43 19.44 -20.50
CA TYR A 54 -0.82 18.26 -21.07
C TYR A 54 -1.87 17.53 -21.90
N GLU A 55 -1.69 17.52 -23.21
CA GLU A 55 -2.48 16.71 -24.14
C GLU A 55 -1.60 15.58 -24.65
N MET A 56 -2.07 14.36 -24.51
CA MET A 56 -1.35 13.18 -24.98
C MET A 56 -2.32 12.09 -25.40
N THR A 57 -1.95 11.33 -26.43
CA THR A 57 -2.60 10.05 -26.71
C THR A 57 -2.11 9.05 -25.68
N VAL A 58 -3.04 8.39 -25.00
CA VAL A 58 -2.72 7.37 -24.02
C VAL A 58 -3.24 6.04 -24.51
N THR A 59 -2.46 4.98 -24.31
CA THR A 59 -2.98 3.64 -24.55
C THR A 59 -4.07 3.33 -23.54
N TYR A 60 -4.95 2.39 -23.88
CA TYR A 60 -5.97 1.90 -22.96
C TYR A 60 -5.39 1.48 -21.60
N GLU A 61 -4.21 0.86 -21.58
CA GLU A 61 -3.50 0.49 -20.34
C GLU A 61 -3.06 1.71 -19.51
N GLN A 62 -2.52 2.75 -20.18
CA GLN A 62 -2.12 3.99 -19.51
C GLN A 62 -3.32 4.74 -18.94
N LEU A 63 -4.42 4.80 -19.69
CA LEU A 63 -5.69 5.35 -19.21
C LEU A 63 -6.14 4.67 -17.93
N LEU A 64 -6.07 3.34 -17.87
CA LEU A 64 -6.51 2.58 -16.69
C LEU A 64 -5.65 2.83 -15.47
N ILE A 65 -4.33 2.98 -15.63
CA ILE A 65 -3.43 3.38 -14.53
C ILE A 65 -3.83 4.75 -13.98
N ILE A 66 -4.14 5.69 -14.88
CA ILE A 66 -4.55 7.05 -14.51
C ILE A 66 -5.90 7.05 -13.78
N LEU A 67 -6.87 6.29 -14.30
CA LEU A 67 -8.18 6.11 -13.65
C LEU A 67 -8.05 5.38 -12.30
N THR A 68 -7.11 4.45 -12.15
CA THR A 68 -6.82 3.78 -10.86
C THR A 68 -6.38 4.78 -9.80
N LEU A 69 -5.47 5.69 -10.18
CA LEU A 69 -4.94 6.71 -9.27
C LEU A 69 -6.02 7.76 -8.95
N ALA A 70 -6.84 8.14 -9.93
CA ALA A 70 -8.01 9.00 -9.70
C ALA A 70 -9.04 8.34 -8.75
N ALA A 71 -9.32 7.04 -8.91
CA ALA A 71 -10.24 6.30 -8.04
C ALA A 71 -9.77 6.19 -6.58
N ARG A 72 -8.46 6.26 -6.31
CA ARG A 72 -7.94 6.31 -4.92
C ARG A 72 -8.27 7.62 -4.22
N VAL A 73 -8.41 8.71 -4.98
CA VAL A 73 -8.70 10.05 -4.46
C VAL A 73 -10.20 10.35 -4.51
N GLN A 74 -10.93 9.79 -5.48
CA GLN A 74 -12.35 10.05 -5.76
C GLN A 74 -13.15 8.75 -5.92
N GLY A 75 -13.01 7.82 -4.98
CA GLY A 75 -13.58 6.46 -5.07
C GLY A 75 -15.10 6.41 -5.21
N ASP A 76 -15.79 7.47 -4.79
CA ASP A 76 -17.24 7.66 -4.91
C ASP A 76 -17.72 7.93 -6.35
N LYS A 77 -16.81 8.29 -7.27
CA LYS A 77 -17.13 8.57 -8.69
C LYS A 77 -16.88 7.39 -9.63
N PHE A 78 -16.50 6.23 -9.08
CA PHE A 78 -16.24 5.01 -9.85
C PHE A 78 -17.26 3.94 -9.46
N THR A 79 -17.86 3.32 -10.47
CA THR A 79 -18.76 2.18 -10.24
C THR A 79 -17.96 0.94 -9.85
N LEU A 80 -18.60 -0.02 -9.19
CA LEU A 80 -17.97 -1.30 -8.84
C LEU A 80 -17.44 -2.06 -10.06
N GLU A 81 -18.09 -1.88 -11.21
CA GLU A 81 -17.68 -2.45 -12.50
C GLU A 81 -16.42 -1.78 -13.05
N ASP A 82 -16.33 -0.44 -12.99
CA ASP A 82 -15.12 0.31 -13.33
C ASP A 82 -13.90 -0.18 -12.51
N LEU A 83 -14.09 -0.38 -11.20
CA LEU A 83 -13.03 -0.84 -10.29
C LEU A 83 -12.60 -2.28 -10.58
N ALA A 84 -13.54 -3.14 -10.99
CA ALA A 84 -13.26 -4.54 -11.32
C ALA A 84 -12.45 -4.66 -12.63
N ASP A 85 -12.80 -3.87 -13.66
CA ASP A 85 -12.08 -3.87 -14.93
C ASP A 85 -10.68 -3.28 -14.81
N ILE A 86 -10.53 -2.20 -14.04
CA ILE A 86 -9.22 -1.64 -13.66
C ILE A 86 -8.35 -2.72 -13.00
N THR A 87 -8.91 -3.45 -12.03
CA THR A 87 -8.19 -4.51 -11.30
C THR A 87 -7.80 -5.68 -12.20
N LYS A 88 -8.64 -6.02 -13.19
CA LYS A 88 -8.40 -7.09 -14.16
C LYS A 88 -7.26 -6.76 -15.12
N ILE A 89 -7.05 -5.48 -15.43
CA ILE A 89 -6.04 -5.05 -16.40
C ILE A 89 -4.68 -4.83 -15.77
N ILE A 90 -4.62 -4.33 -14.52
CA ILE A 90 -3.39 -4.38 -13.70
C ILE A 90 -2.83 -5.81 -13.62
N ARG A 91 -3.71 -6.82 -13.63
CA ARG A 91 -3.32 -8.25 -13.64
C ARG A 91 -2.90 -8.77 -15.02
N LYS A 92 -3.31 -8.13 -16.12
CA LYS A 92 -3.06 -8.58 -17.50
C LYS A 92 -1.92 -7.85 -18.22
N SER A 93 -1.59 -6.62 -17.83
CA SER A 93 -0.40 -5.91 -18.35
C SER A 93 0.85 -6.58 -17.78
N SER A 94 1.41 -7.54 -18.51
CA SER A 94 2.58 -8.31 -18.11
C SER A 94 3.82 -7.43 -17.91
N SER A 95 4.36 -7.49 -16.69
CA SER A 95 5.69 -7.08 -16.24
C SER A 95 6.28 -5.83 -16.91
N ILE A 96 5.97 -4.65 -16.34
CA ILE A 96 6.92 -3.53 -16.32
C ILE A 96 8.28 -4.16 -16.01
N LYS A 97 9.27 -3.91 -16.89
CA LYS A 97 10.62 -4.48 -16.83
C LYS A 97 11.04 -4.72 -15.38
N LYS A 98 11.30 -5.99 -15.06
CA LYS A 98 11.97 -6.46 -13.84
C LYS A 98 13.25 -5.64 -13.63
N SER A 99 13.14 -4.49 -12.97
CA SER A 99 14.28 -3.88 -12.29
C SER A 99 14.37 -4.60 -10.97
N ASN A 100 15.23 -5.63 -10.95
CA ASN A 100 15.87 -6.29 -9.81
C ASN A 100 15.19 -6.12 -8.44
N ASN A 101 14.74 -7.23 -7.85
CA ASN A 101 14.83 -7.53 -6.41
C ASN A 101 14.86 -6.32 -5.46
N SER A 102 13.92 -5.38 -5.56
CA SER A 102 13.80 -4.37 -4.53
C SER A 102 12.87 -4.96 -3.49
N ASP A 103 13.45 -5.74 -2.58
CA ASP A 103 12.78 -6.08 -1.34
C ASP A 103 12.32 -4.76 -0.70
N ILE A 104 11.03 -4.65 -0.42
CA ILE A 104 10.50 -3.54 0.37
C ILE A 104 10.60 -3.98 1.83
N ALA A 105 11.02 -3.06 2.70
CA ALA A 105 10.96 -3.28 4.13
C ALA A 105 9.49 -3.40 4.56
N HIS A 106 9.09 -4.60 4.94
CA HIS A 106 7.76 -4.91 5.42
C HIS A 106 7.75 -4.92 6.94
N HIS A 107 6.79 -4.24 7.56
CA HIS A 107 6.60 -4.33 9.00
C HIS A 107 6.06 -5.70 9.40
N ILE A 108 6.82 -6.43 10.22
CA ILE A 108 6.41 -7.75 10.72
C ILE A 108 5.18 -7.58 11.62
N ILE A 109 5.25 -6.66 12.59
CA ILE A 109 4.11 -6.17 13.35
C ILE A 109 3.60 -4.90 12.67
N PRO A 110 2.36 -4.89 12.14
CA PRO A 110 1.84 -3.72 11.44
C PRO A 110 1.80 -2.47 12.33
N LEU A 111 2.14 -1.31 11.77
CA LEU A 111 2.19 -0.04 12.51
C LEU A 111 0.87 0.30 13.22
N GLU A 112 -0.27 -0.07 12.63
CA GLU A 112 -1.59 0.13 13.25
C GLU A 112 -1.78 -0.70 14.52
N VAL A 113 -1.19 -1.90 14.58
CA VAL A 113 -1.18 -2.78 15.75
C VAL A 113 -0.23 -2.24 16.81
N CYS A 114 0.98 -1.81 16.41
CA CYS A 114 1.96 -1.17 17.31
C CYS A 114 1.37 0.03 18.07
N ARG A 115 0.44 0.77 17.45
CA ARG A 115 -0.20 1.94 18.06
C ARG A 115 -1.22 1.60 19.15
N LYS A 116 -1.71 0.36 19.20
CA LYS A 116 -2.81 -0.06 20.10
C LYS A 116 -2.39 -1.14 21.11
N SER A 117 -1.47 -2.03 20.74
CA SER A 117 -1.06 -3.16 21.57
C SER A 117 -0.45 -2.70 22.89
N LYS A 118 -0.97 -3.20 24.02
CA LYS A 118 -0.45 -2.87 25.35
C LYS A 118 1.00 -3.29 25.52
N LEU A 119 1.35 -4.48 25.03
CA LEU A 119 2.71 -5.01 25.04
C LEU A 119 3.68 -4.07 24.32
N ILE A 120 3.35 -3.68 23.09
CA ILE A 120 4.19 -2.77 22.30
C ILE A 120 4.27 -1.38 22.94
N LEU A 121 3.14 -0.84 23.41
CA LEU A 121 3.11 0.45 24.09
C LEU A 121 3.99 0.48 25.34
N LYS A 122 4.07 -0.63 26.08
CA LYS A 122 4.96 -0.79 27.23
C LYS A 122 6.43 -0.93 26.85
N ALA A 123 6.71 -1.51 25.69
CA ALA A 123 8.06 -1.70 25.17
C ALA A 123 8.66 -0.48 24.45
N ARG A 124 7.86 0.53 24.09
CA ARG A 124 8.32 1.75 23.36
C ARG A 124 9.62 2.42 23.84
N PRO A 125 9.99 2.42 25.14
CA PRO A 125 11.28 2.96 25.55
C PRO A 125 12.50 2.23 24.94
N VAL A 126 12.31 1.01 24.46
CA VAL A 126 13.37 0.11 23.97
C VAL A 126 13.06 -0.55 22.63
N PHE A 127 11.79 -0.64 22.23
CA PHE A 127 11.34 -1.14 20.94
C PHE A 127 11.01 0.01 19.98
N ASP A 128 11.69 0.03 18.83
CA ASP A 128 11.38 0.93 17.72
C ASP A 128 10.55 0.19 16.67
N GLU A 129 9.28 0.59 16.53
CA GLU A 129 8.34 0.04 15.54
C GLU A 129 8.77 0.25 14.08
N ASN A 130 9.69 1.18 13.80
CA ASN A 130 10.32 1.39 12.49
C ASN A 130 11.78 0.88 12.46
N GLY A 131 12.24 0.29 13.55
CA GLY A 131 13.57 -0.26 13.70
C GLY A 131 13.74 -1.56 12.92
N PRO A 132 14.98 -2.00 12.68
CA PRO A 132 15.29 -3.18 11.89
C PRO A 132 14.68 -4.47 12.46
N MET A 133 14.44 -4.55 13.78
CA MET A 133 13.80 -5.70 14.42
C MET A 133 12.39 -5.96 13.89
N ASN A 134 11.64 -4.90 13.55
CA ASN A 134 10.27 -5.03 13.05
C ASN A 134 10.20 -5.00 11.52
N LEU A 135 11.32 -5.08 10.80
CA LEU A 135 11.36 -4.95 9.35
C LEU A 135 11.91 -6.23 8.71
N LEU A 136 11.15 -6.78 7.78
CA LEU A 136 11.55 -7.93 6.97
C LEU A 136 11.58 -7.54 5.48
N PRO A 137 12.70 -7.71 4.77
CA PRO A 137 12.76 -7.49 3.32
C PRO A 137 11.91 -8.53 2.60
N LEU A 138 10.85 -8.08 1.92
CA LEU A 138 9.95 -8.94 1.17
C LEU A 138 9.79 -8.43 -0.26
N ASP A 139 9.62 -9.38 -1.18
CA ASP A 139 9.36 -9.08 -2.59
C ASP A 139 8.13 -8.17 -2.72
N LEU A 140 8.18 -7.22 -3.66
CA LEU A 140 7.10 -6.24 -3.89
C LEU A 140 5.74 -6.90 -4.21
N ASP A 141 5.75 -8.14 -4.68
CA ASP A 141 4.56 -8.94 -4.93
C ASP A 141 4.08 -9.78 -3.74
N PHE A 142 4.82 -9.79 -2.61
CA PHE A 142 4.43 -10.47 -1.38
C PHE A 142 3.16 -9.87 -0.75
N HIS A 143 2.80 -8.64 -1.10
CA HIS A 143 1.50 -8.06 -0.82
C HIS A 143 1.20 -6.78 -1.62
N LYS A 144 -0.08 -6.57 -1.98
CA LYS A 144 -0.60 -5.32 -2.57
C LYS A 144 -1.84 -4.87 -1.79
N GLY A 145 -1.67 -4.07 -0.73
CA GLY A 145 -2.79 -3.43 0.00
C GLY A 145 -2.74 -3.60 1.52
N ALA A 146 -3.82 -3.18 2.21
CA ALA A 146 -3.99 -3.34 3.65
C ALA A 146 -4.28 -4.79 4.06
N HIS A 147 -3.93 -5.15 5.31
CA HIS A 147 -3.93 -6.52 5.83
C HIS A 147 -4.81 -6.77 7.06
N PRO A 148 -6.14 -6.61 6.97
CA PRO A 148 -7.00 -6.67 8.15
C PRO A 148 -6.95 -8.01 8.88
N LYS A 149 -6.82 -9.14 8.17
CA LYS A 149 -6.76 -10.46 8.81
C LYS A 149 -5.43 -10.73 9.52
N TYR A 150 -4.32 -10.39 8.88
CA TYR A 150 -3.01 -10.50 9.49
C TYR A 150 -2.86 -9.56 10.68
N SER A 151 -3.27 -8.29 10.53
CA SER A 151 -3.30 -7.34 11.64
C SER A 151 -4.11 -7.90 12.80
N LYS A 152 -5.26 -8.54 12.53
CA LYS A 152 -6.06 -9.17 13.58
C LYS A 152 -5.35 -10.37 14.25
N LEU A 153 -4.72 -11.25 13.47
CA LEU A 153 -3.92 -12.35 14.01
C LEU A 153 -2.79 -11.84 14.91
N VAL A 154 -2.06 -10.81 14.45
CA VAL A 154 -0.97 -10.20 15.22
C VAL A 154 -1.50 -9.52 16.49
N GLU A 155 -2.65 -8.84 16.42
CA GLU A 155 -3.33 -8.31 17.61
C GLU A 155 -3.64 -9.42 18.62
N ASP A 156 -4.23 -10.54 18.17
CA ASP A 156 -4.61 -11.65 19.05
C ASP A 156 -3.38 -12.29 19.72
N ILE A 157 -2.28 -12.50 18.99
CA ILE A 157 -1.02 -13.02 19.55
C ILE A 157 -0.45 -12.06 20.61
N LEU A 158 -0.40 -10.76 20.32
CA LEU A 158 0.15 -9.79 21.25
C LEU A 158 -0.71 -9.64 22.52
N ASP A 159 -2.04 -9.76 22.40
CA ASP A 159 -2.96 -9.71 23.53
C ASP A 159 -2.84 -10.95 24.43
N GLU A 160 -2.66 -12.14 23.83
CA GLU A 160 -2.37 -13.39 24.56
C GLU A 160 -1.06 -13.25 25.35
N ARG A 161 0.02 -12.88 24.67
CA ARG A 161 1.35 -12.72 25.31
C ARG A 161 1.39 -11.64 26.38
N TRP A 162 0.64 -10.56 26.19
CA TRP A 162 0.47 -9.55 27.24
C TRP A 162 -0.21 -10.12 28.48
N SER A 163 -1.22 -10.97 28.28
CA SER A 163 -1.96 -11.59 29.38
C SER A 163 -1.05 -12.54 30.19
N ASP A 164 -0.24 -13.35 29.52
CA ASP A 164 0.75 -14.24 30.16
C ASP A 164 1.73 -13.46 31.06
N LEU A 165 2.24 -12.32 30.58
CA LEU A 165 3.15 -11.46 31.35
C LEU A 165 2.48 -10.88 32.60
N VAL A 166 1.22 -10.46 32.49
CA VAL A 166 0.45 -9.94 33.62
C VAL A 166 0.16 -11.04 34.65
N GLU A 167 -0.19 -12.25 34.20
CA GLU A 167 -0.42 -13.39 35.09
C GLU A 167 0.84 -13.78 35.86
N CYS A 168 2.01 -13.67 35.23
CA CYS A 168 3.31 -13.91 35.86
C CYS A 168 3.83 -12.71 36.69
N GLY A 169 3.14 -11.57 36.70
CA GLY A 169 3.56 -10.35 37.40
C GLY A 169 4.81 -9.67 36.79
N GLN A 170 5.04 -9.87 35.49
CA GLN A 170 6.20 -9.38 34.74
C GLN A 170 5.86 -8.19 33.83
N GLU A 171 4.68 -7.59 33.96
CA GLU A 171 4.18 -6.53 33.07
C GLU A 171 4.93 -5.19 33.17
N ASN A 172 5.89 -5.09 34.10
CA ASN A 172 6.80 -3.96 34.26
C ASN A 172 8.28 -4.35 34.12
N ASP A 173 8.58 -5.63 33.89
CA ASP A 173 9.93 -6.11 33.61
C ASP A 173 10.25 -5.89 32.13
N ARG A 174 11.16 -4.93 31.86
CA ARG A 174 11.55 -4.57 30.49
C ARG A 174 12.22 -5.71 29.75
N ASN A 175 12.97 -6.56 30.43
CA ASN A 175 13.67 -7.66 29.78
C ASN A 175 12.67 -8.74 29.37
N ALA A 176 11.75 -9.11 30.27
CA ALA A 176 10.69 -10.07 29.96
C ALA A 176 9.78 -9.57 28.82
N ILE A 177 9.43 -8.27 28.82
CA ILE A 177 8.65 -7.66 27.73
C ILE A 177 9.38 -7.74 26.39
N MET A 178 10.68 -7.45 26.36
CA MET A 178 11.46 -7.49 25.12
C MET A 178 11.66 -8.92 24.62
N GLU A 179 11.94 -9.87 25.51
CA GLU A 179 12.06 -11.30 25.19
C GLU A 179 10.79 -11.80 24.49
N VAL A 180 9.62 -11.49 25.05
CA VAL A 180 8.33 -11.84 24.45
C VAL A 180 8.13 -11.17 23.07
N ILE A 181 8.53 -9.91 22.90
CA ILE A 181 8.43 -9.24 21.59
C ILE A 181 9.34 -9.90 20.55
N GLU A 182 10.57 -10.25 20.93
CA GLU A 182 11.51 -10.95 20.06
C GLU A 182 10.96 -12.33 19.65
N GLU A 183 10.37 -13.08 20.59
CA GLU A 183 9.70 -14.35 20.28
C GLU A 183 8.53 -14.19 19.30
N VAL A 184 7.69 -13.17 19.50
CA VAL A 184 6.56 -12.88 18.60
C VAL A 184 7.07 -12.50 17.21
N ILE A 185 8.09 -11.64 17.12
CA ILE A 185 8.67 -11.23 15.84
C ILE A 185 9.29 -12.42 15.12
N GLN A 186 10.02 -13.29 15.82
CA GLN A 186 10.60 -14.49 15.24
C GLN A 186 9.51 -15.42 14.72
N TYR A 187 8.48 -15.69 15.51
CA TYR A 187 7.34 -16.52 15.10
C TYR A 187 6.65 -16.00 13.83
N LEU A 188 6.38 -14.70 13.78
CA LEU A 188 5.74 -14.08 12.61
C LEU A 188 6.67 -14.09 11.39
N THR A 189 7.98 -13.91 11.60
CA THR A 189 9.00 -14.00 10.54
C THR A 189 9.02 -15.39 9.94
N ASP A 190 9.10 -16.43 10.77
CA ASP A 190 9.12 -17.83 10.32
C ASP A 190 7.85 -18.17 9.52
N MET A 191 6.69 -17.70 9.99
CA MET A 191 5.41 -17.86 9.29
C MET A 191 5.42 -17.17 7.91
N ILE A 192 5.92 -15.93 7.84
CA ILE A 192 6.03 -15.17 6.59
C ILE A 192 6.98 -15.87 5.60
N GLU A 193 8.14 -16.32 6.08
CA GLU A 193 9.14 -17.03 5.25
C GLU A 193 8.61 -18.37 4.76
N GLU A 194 7.87 -19.11 5.59
CA GLU A 194 7.23 -20.35 5.17
C GLU A 194 6.19 -20.10 4.06
N MET A 195 5.39 -19.04 4.19
CA MET A 195 4.46 -18.64 3.13
C MET A 195 5.18 -18.27 1.84
N ARG A 196 6.31 -17.55 1.94
CA ARG A 196 7.18 -17.23 0.80
C ARG A 196 7.68 -18.50 0.12
N ALA A 197 8.19 -19.46 0.88
CA ALA A 197 8.68 -20.74 0.37
C ALA A 197 7.58 -21.57 -0.31
N ARG A 198 6.35 -21.51 0.21
CA ARG A 198 5.16 -22.16 -0.37
C ARG A 198 4.57 -21.42 -1.59
N GLY A 199 5.14 -20.27 -1.98
CA GLY A 199 4.64 -19.44 -3.07
C GLY A 199 3.34 -18.68 -2.76
N VAL A 200 2.98 -18.57 -1.47
CA VAL A 200 1.79 -17.85 -1.00
C VAL A 200 2.15 -16.38 -0.78
N GLY A 201 2.11 -15.58 -1.86
CA GLY A 201 2.39 -14.13 -1.81
C GLY A 201 1.22 -13.26 -1.36
N LYS A 202 0.32 -13.75 -0.49
CA LYS A 202 -0.85 -12.99 0.00
C LYS A 202 -1.12 -13.24 1.47
N ILE A 203 -0.65 -12.32 2.32
CA ILE A 203 -0.91 -12.32 3.77
C ILE A 203 -2.41 -12.08 4.09
N ASN A 204 -3.20 -11.55 3.15
CA ASN A 204 -4.65 -11.33 3.32
C ASN A 204 -5.51 -12.59 3.46
N ASN A 205 -4.95 -13.77 3.18
CA ASN A 205 -5.66 -15.05 3.27
C ASN A 205 -5.26 -15.89 4.48
N ILE A 206 -4.37 -15.37 5.33
CA ILE A 206 -4.19 -15.90 6.69
C ILE A 206 -5.47 -15.66 7.48
#